data_AF-A0A7C3SM13-F1
#
_entry.id   AF-A0A7C3SM13-F1
#
_cell.length_a   1.000
_cell.length_b   1.000
_cell.length_c   1.000
_cell.angle_alpha   90.00
_cell.angle_beta   90.00
_cell.angle_gamma   90.00
#
_symmetry.space_group_name_H-M   'P 1'
#
loop_
_entity.id
_entity.type
_entity.pdbx_description
1 polymer ?
#
loop_
_entity_poly.entity_id
_entity_poly.type
_entity_poly.pdbx_seq_one_letter_code
_entity_poly.pdbx_strand_id
1 'polypeptide(L)'
;MPGARECAFPVGPPPELLVYLDWGASSWHLSGALRLPPRSGRATARSLTCAALLYRFVAEEWLLTVNDLKHFAYCEAIVYLTHRMGVRETPTEYMEYGREVEKEEHVQQLLKKYKVARVLRGVHLVSRELRLTGAPDFILVTKLGELIPVEVKWAEPAPRGRVKRDHVVQLAAYALLMERTWPGSRFSVKRGVVLYLKPSPKFFEVPLTAEDKKAVLDMLKRALDVVRGRAEPRKRARCTGCNYHAHCPFRSYQ
;
A
#
# COMPACT_ATOMS: atom_id res chain seq x y z
N MET A 1 -8.92 -47.10 -11.86
CA MET A 1 -8.32 -45.83 -12.36
C MET A 1 -8.62 -44.72 -11.37
N PRO A 2 -7.62 -44.18 -10.66
CA PRO A 2 -7.81 -42.95 -9.89
C PRO A 2 -6.84 -41.87 -10.38
N GLY A 3 -7.36 -40.68 -10.70
CA GLY A 3 -6.55 -39.60 -11.26
C GLY A 3 -7.25 -38.24 -11.24
N ALA A 4 -7.80 -37.84 -10.10
CA ALA A 4 -8.10 -36.43 -9.85
C ALA A 4 -6.94 -35.86 -9.03
N ARG A 5 -6.03 -35.14 -9.69
CA ARG A 5 -4.99 -34.35 -9.02
C ARG A 5 -5.62 -33.03 -8.59
N GLU A 6 -5.92 -32.89 -7.31
CA GLU A 6 -6.12 -31.56 -6.70
C GLU A 6 -4.75 -30.88 -6.56
N CYS A 7 -4.55 -29.80 -7.31
CA CYS A 7 -3.41 -28.90 -7.13
C CYS A 7 -3.68 -28.00 -5.93
N ALA A 8 -3.13 -28.35 -4.76
CA ALA A 8 -3.03 -27.44 -3.64
C ALA A 8 -1.82 -26.50 -3.83
N PHE A 9 -2.06 -25.20 -3.96
CA PHE A 9 -1.02 -24.18 -3.85
C PHE A 9 -1.02 -23.63 -2.41
N PRO A 10 0.11 -23.67 -1.68
CA PRO A 10 0.24 -22.95 -0.44
C PRO A 10 0.62 -21.50 -0.75
N VAL A 11 -0.25 -20.55 -0.44
CA VAL A 11 0.11 -19.12 -0.39
C VAL A 11 0.05 -18.69 1.07
N GLY A 12 1.11 -18.99 1.81
CA GLY A 12 1.34 -18.41 3.14
C GLY A 12 2.00 -17.04 3.00
N PRO A 13 1.67 -16.05 3.85
CA PRO A 13 2.38 -14.77 3.87
C PRO A 13 3.81 -14.95 4.39
N PRO A 14 4.78 -14.14 3.92
CA PRO A 14 6.12 -14.15 4.50
C PRO A 14 6.09 -13.58 5.94
N PRO A 15 7.01 -14.00 6.82
CA PRO A 15 7.07 -13.52 8.19
C PRO A 15 7.49 -12.05 8.22
N GLU A 16 6.62 -11.17 8.74
CA GLU A 16 6.92 -9.75 8.97
C GLU A 16 7.79 -9.57 10.22
N LEU A 17 8.90 -8.86 10.06
CA LEU A 17 9.63 -8.22 11.15
C LEU A 17 8.96 -6.86 11.43
N LEU A 18 7.95 -6.84 12.31
CA LEU A 18 7.36 -5.61 12.82
C LEU A 18 8.36 -4.93 13.78
N VAL A 19 9.03 -3.87 13.32
CA VAL A 19 9.83 -3.02 14.21
C VAL A 19 8.93 -1.93 14.80
N TYR A 20 8.54 -2.11 16.06
CA TYR A 20 8.03 -1.01 16.89
C TYR A 20 9.22 -0.14 17.30
N LEU A 21 9.28 1.11 16.81
CA LEU A 21 10.18 2.12 17.34
C LEU A 21 9.48 2.85 18.49
N ASP A 22 9.68 2.36 19.71
CA ASP A 22 9.22 3.02 20.92
C ASP A 22 10.20 4.14 21.29
N TRP A 23 9.74 5.39 21.22
CA TRP A 23 10.53 6.55 21.65
C TRP A 23 10.37 6.68 23.18
N GLY A 24 11.23 5.99 23.94
CA GLY A 24 11.25 6.23 25.40
C GLY A 24 11.93 5.23 26.34
N ALA A 25 12.69 4.22 25.88
CA ALA A 25 13.33 3.28 26.80
C ALA A 25 14.82 3.06 26.49
N SER A 26 15.67 3.44 27.43
CA SER A 26 17.09 3.12 27.47
C SER A 26 17.31 1.72 28.05
N SER A 27 17.05 0.66 27.28
CA SER A 27 17.65 -0.68 27.43
C SER A 27 17.00 -1.69 26.47
N TRP A 28 17.82 -2.57 25.89
CA TRP A 28 17.41 -3.62 24.96
C TRP A 28 17.41 -4.96 25.68
N HIS A 29 16.27 -5.65 25.71
CA HIS A 29 16.24 -7.09 26.02
C HIS A 29 15.31 -7.84 25.07
N LEU A 30 15.92 -8.78 24.33
CA LEU A 30 15.23 -9.85 23.59
C LEU A 30 14.89 -10.97 24.56
N SER A 31 13.61 -11.33 24.71
CA SER A 31 13.24 -12.66 25.22
C SER A 31 11.81 -13.02 24.84
N GLY A 32 11.65 -14.23 24.28
CA GLY A 32 10.35 -14.88 24.14
C GLY A 32 10.22 -15.79 22.91
N ALA A 33 10.93 -16.93 22.89
CA ALA A 33 10.62 -18.02 21.96
C ALA A 33 9.39 -18.80 22.47
N LEU A 34 8.32 -18.86 21.68
CA LEU A 34 7.13 -19.67 21.98
C LEU A 34 7.45 -21.16 21.75
N ARG A 35 7.40 -21.99 22.80
CA ARG A 35 7.44 -23.47 22.68
C ARG A 35 6.03 -23.99 22.41
N LEU A 36 5.89 -24.85 21.40
CA LEU A 36 4.66 -25.61 21.14
C LEU A 36 4.49 -26.74 22.18
N PRO A 37 3.25 -27.08 22.59
CA PRO A 37 3.00 -28.18 23.51
C PRO A 37 3.25 -29.55 22.83
N PRO A 38 3.67 -30.58 23.59
CA PRO A 38 3.92 -31.91 23.05
C PRO A 38 2.62 -32.61 22.64
N ARG A 39 2.66 -33.31 21.50
CA ARG A 39 1.58 -34.16 21.01
C ARG A 39 1.54 -35.47 21.79
N SER A 40 0.69 -35.56 22.82
CA SER A 40 -0.02 -36.80 23.16
C SER A 40 -0.97 -36.56 24.34
N GLY A 41 -2.28 -36.62 24.06
CA GLY A 41 -3.32 -36.53 25.08
C GLY A 41 -4.68 -36.34 24.44
N ARG A 42 -5.64 -37.23 24.73
CA ARG A 42 -7.01 -37.19 24.18
C ARG A 42 -7.67 -35.85 24.52
N ALA A 43 -8.11 -35.14 23.48
CA ALA A 43 -8.86 -33.89 23.61
C ALA A 43 -10.22 -34.17 24.28
N THR A 44 -10.42 -33.65 25.48
CA THR A 44 -11.76 -33.57 26.09
C THR A 44 -12.55 -32.44 25.43
N ALA A 45 -13.89 -32.50 25.49
CA ALA A 45 -14.82 -31.59 24.80
C ALA A 45 -14.64 -30.08 25.10
N ARG A 46 -13.78 -29.70 26.06
CA ARG A 46 -13.34 -28.31 26.30
C ARG A 46 -12.23 -27.83 25.34
N SER A 47 -11.59 -28.72 24.58
CA SER A 47 -10.58 -28.38 23.57
C SER A 47 -11.19 -27.90 22.25
N LEU A 48 -12.44 -28.29 21.97
CA LEU A 48 -13.16 -27.92 20.74
C LEU A 48 -13.63 -26.45 20.76
N THR A 49 -13.82 -25.84 21.93
CA THR A 49 -14.18 -24.41 22.04
C THR A 49 -12.99 -23.49 21.79
N CYS A 50 -11.78 -23.88 22.20
CA CYS A 50 -10.57 -23.07 21.96
C CYS A 50 -10.14 -23.11 20.49
N ALA A 51 -10.27 -24.27 19.82
CA ALA A 51 -10.05 -24.37 18.38
C ALA A 51 -11.07 -23.54 17.56
N ALA A 52 -12.35 -23.54 17.94
CA ALA A 52 -13.37 -22.71 17.30
C ALA A 52 -13.20 -21.19 17.58
N LEU A 53 -12.67 -20.83 18.75
CA LEU A 53 -12.31 -19.45 19.10
C LEU A 53 -11.02 -18.98 18.40
N LEU A 54 -10.05 -19.87 18.19
CA LEU A 54 -8.84 -19.61 17.41
C LEU A 54 -9.11 -19.58 15.89
N TYR A 55 -10.08 -20.37 15.40
CA TYR A 55 -10.54 -20.31 14.00
C TYR A 55 -11.35 -19.05 13.68
N ARG A 56 -11.98 -18.41 14.69
CA ARG A 56 -12.54 -17.06 14.54
C ARG A 56 -11.46 -15.97 14.45
N PHE A 57 -10.21 -16.29 14.75
CA PHE A 57 -9.13 -15.31 14.93
C PHE A 57 -8.20 -15.15 13.72
N VAL A 58 -8.27 -16.05 12.73
CA VAL A 58 -7.70 -15.79 11.40
C VAL A 58 -8.83 -15.28 10.50
N ALA A 59 -9.46 -14.17 10.91
CA ALA A 59 -10.03 -13.30 9.90
C ALA A 59 -8.84 -12.90 9.04
N GLU A 60 -8.76 -13.40 7.80
CA GLU A 60 -7.87 -12.83 6.80
C GLU A 60 -8.20 -11.34 6.77
N GLU A 61 -7.40 -10.53 7.46
CA GLU A 61 -7.58 -9.08 7.43
C GLU A 61 -7.10 -8.66 6.05
N TRP A 62 -8.03 -8.61 5.10
CA TRP A 62 -7.79 -8.08 3.76
C TRP A 62 -7.28 -6.64 3.90
N LEU A 63 -5.96 -6.48 3.88
CA LEU A 63 -5.28 -5.20 3.80
C LEU A 63 -5.05 -4.90 2.33
N LEU A 64 -5.60 -3.77 1.88
CA LEU A 64 -5.23 -3.24 0.58
C LEU A 64 -3.93 -2.46 0.71
N THR A 65 -3.11 -2.50 -0.33
CA THR A 65 -1.93 -1.66 -0.42
C THR A 65 -2.29 -0.29 -0.98
N VAL A 66 -1.48 0.73 -0.71
CA VAL A 66 -1.60 2.03 -1.38
C VAL A 66 -1.47 1.88 -2.91
N ASN A 67 -0.67 0.90 -3.37
CA ASN A 67 -0.57 0.58 -4.80
C ASN A 67 -1.88 0.02 -5.36
N ASP A 68 -2.65 -0.75 -4.58
CA ASP A 68 -3.99 -1.20 -4.96
C ASP A 68 -4.92 0.00 -5.15
N LEU A 69 -4.90 1.00 -4.26
CA LEU A 69 -5.71 2.22 -4.43
C LEU A 69 -5.29 3.04 -5.66
N LYS A 70 -3.98 3.14 -5.92
CA LYS A 70 -3.45 3.75 -7.15
C LYS A 70 -4.00 3.02 -8.39
N HIS A 71 -3.94 1.69 -8.40
CA HIS A 71 -4.50 0.86 -9.49
C HIS A 71 -6.02 0.99 -9.58
N PHE A 72 -6.73 1.03 -8.46
CA PHE A 72 -8.18 1.19 -8.41
C PHE A 72 -8.62 2.54 -8.99
N ALA A 73 -7.89 3.62 -8.66
CA ALA A 73 -8.11 4.95 -9.22
C ALA A 73 -7.91 5.00 -10.74
N TYR A 74 -7.00 4.17 -11.26
CA TYR A 74 -6.80 4.00 -12.69
C TYR A 74 -7.91 3.13 -13.34
N CYS A 75 -8.19 1.98 -12.75
CA CYS A 75 -9.21 1.01 -13.19
C CYS A 75 -9.57 0.03 -12.05
N GLU A 76 -10.85 -0.01 -11.66
CA GLU A 76 -11.32 -0.90 -10.59
C GLU A 76 -11.08 -2.39 -10.90
N ALA A 77 -11.13 -2.76 -12.18
CA ALA A 77 -10.92 -4.14 -12.62
C ALA A 77 -9.51 -4.66 -12.32
N ILE A 78 -8.50 -3.79 -12.18
CA ILE A 78 -7.14 -4.25 -11.86
C ILE A 78 -7.11 -4.88 -10.47
N VAL A 79 -7.70 -4.23 -9.46
CA VAL A 79 -7.75 -4.76 -8.09
C VAL A 79 -8.59 -6.04 -8.02
N TYR A 80 -9.68 -6.12 -8.80
CA TYR A 80 -10.42 -7.37 -8.95
C TYR A 80 -9.52 -8.48 -9.52
N LEU A 81 -8.79 -8.21 -10.60
CA LEU A 81 -7.93 -9.20 -11.25
C LEU A 81 -6.81 -9.68 -10.31
N THR A 82 -6.17 -8.77 -9.58
CA THR A 82 -5.06 -9.13 -8.68
C THR A 82 -5.51 -9.89 -7.44
N HIS A 83 -6.59 -9.45 -6.78
CA HIS A 83 -7.01 -10.03 -5.50
C HIS A 83 -8.02 -11.18 -5.63
N ARG A 84 -8.87 -11.19 -6.66
CA ARG A 84 -9.89 -12.24 -6.84
C ARG A 84 -9.51 -13.29 -7.87
N MET A 85 -8.89 -12.88 -8.97
CA MET A 85 -8.48 -13.80 -10.04
C MET A 85 -7.02 -14.25 -9.91
N GLY A 86 -6.26 -13.69 -8.96
CA GLY A 86 -4.85 -14.03 -8.73
C GLY A 86 -3.92 -13.63 -9.88
N VAL A 87 -4.34 -12.71 -10.76
CA VAL A 87 -3.54 -12.27 -11.90
C VAL A 87 -2.42 -11.37 -11.39
N ARG A 88 -1.17 -11.75 -11.67
CA ARG A 88 0.00 -10.95 -11.31
C ARG A 88 0.37 -10.00 -12.45
N GLU A 89 0.82 -8.82 -12.09
CA GLU A 89 1.40 -7.89 -13.06
C GLU A 89 2.71 -8.46 -13.61
N THR A 90 2.88 -8.45 -14.92
CA THR A 90 4.19 -8.64 -15.53
C THR A 90 5.02 -7.37 -15.30
N PRO A 91 6.19 -7.44 -14.63
CA PRO A 91 7.05 -6.28 -14.47
C PRO A 91 7.36 -5.66 -15.84
N THR A 92 7.21 -4.35 -15.94
CA THR A 92 7.63 -3.61 -17.14
C THR A 92 9.06 -3.13 -16.98
N GLU A 93 9.73 -2.90 -18.10
CA GLU A 93 11.06 -2.28 -18.16
C GLU A 93 11.13 -0.99 -17.30
N TYR A 94 10.08 -0.16 -17.33
CA TYR A 94 9.98 1.05 -16.49
C TYR A 94 9.94 0.76 -14.98
N MET A 95 9.38 -0.38 -14.57
CA MET A 95 9.36 -0.80 -13.16
C MET A 95 10.72 -1.35 -12.72
N GLU A 96 11.47 -1.98 -13.61
CA GLU A 96 12.84 -2.43 -13.36
C GLU A 96 13.77 -1.24 -13.22
N TYR A 97 13.78 -0.34 -14.20
CA TYR A 97 14.54 0.91 -14.11
C TYR A 97 14.16 1.74 -12.88
N GLY A 98 12.87 1.81 -12.53
CA GLY A 98 12.44 2.52 -11.32
C GLY A 98 12.99 1.93 -10.01
N ARG A 99 13.42 0.66 -10.01
CA ARG A 99 14.09 -0.01 -8.88
C ARG A 99 15.60 0.21 -8.89
N GLU A 100 16.21 0.32 -10.07
CA GLU A 100 17.65 0.55 -10.24
C GLU A 100 18.05 2.01 -9.99
N VAL A 101 17.15 2.96 -10.25
CA VAL A 101 17.43 4.38 -10.08
C VAL A 101 17.67 4.72 -8.60
N GLU A 102 18.85 5.28 -8.32
CA GLU A 102 19.14 5.91 -7.04
C GLU A 102 18.26 7.16 -6.87
N LYS A 103 17.21 7.00 -6.06
CA LYS A 103 16.23 8.06 -5.80
C LYS A 103 16.79 9.20 -4.94
N GLU A 104 17.92 8.97 -4.26
CA GLU A 104 18.44 9.84 -3.20
C GLU A 104 18.99 11.18 -3.74
N GLU A 105 19.71 11.17 -4.87
CA GLU A 105 20.27 12.37 -5.48
C GLU A 105 19.19 13.40 -5.82
N HIS A 106 18.03 12.91 -6.24
CA HIS A 106 16.91 13.73 -6.69
C HIS A 106 16.15 14.38 -5.52
N VAL A 107 16.25 13.84 -4.30
CA VAL A 107 15.57 14.37 -3.10
C VAL A 107 16.32 15.53 -2.48
N GLN A 108 17.62 15.71 -2.77
CA GLN A 108 18.46 16.77 -2.21
C GLN A 108 17.86 18.17 -2.38
N GLN A 109 17.25 18.44 -3.54
CA GLN A 109 16.59 19.72 -3.83
C GLN A 109 15.41 20.01 -2.88
N LEU A 110 14.70 18.96 -2.43
CA LEU A 110 13.57 19.08 -1.52
C LEU A 110 14.04 19.42 -0.09
N LEU A 111 15.22 18.95 0.32
CA LEU A 111 15.75 19.17 1.67
C LEU A 111 15.89 20.66 1.99
N LYS A 112 16.47 21.41 1.04
CA LYS A 112 16.63 22.86 1.16
C LYS A 112 15.28 23.58 1.09
N LYS A 113 14.43 23.22 0.12
CA LYS A 113 13.12 23.86 -0.09
C LYS A 113 12.22 23.78 1.15
N TYR A 114 12.12 22.60 1.75
CA TYR A 114 11.21 22.35 2.87
C TYR A 114 11.85 22.51 4.26
N LYS A 115 13.11 22.98 4.34
CA LYS A 115 13.87 23.09 5.59
C LYS A 115 13.78 21.79 6.39
N VAL A 116 14.14 20.68 5.74
CA VAL A 116 14.01 19.34 6.29
C VAL A 116 14.96 19.16 7.47
N ALA A 117 14.44 18.63 8.57
CA ALA A 117 15.21 18.24 9.76
C ALA A 117 15.61 16.76 9.70
N ARG A 118 14.71 15.89 9.21
CA ARG A 118 14.95 14.46 9.09
C ARG A 118 14.27 13.90 7.85
N VAL A 119 14.91 12.94 7.19
CA VAL A 119 14.33 12.14 6.11
C VAL A 119 14.12 10.73 6.65
N LEU A 120 12.89 10.24 6.60
CA LEU A 120 12.59 8.84 6.90
C LEU A 120 12.53 8.03 5.61
N ARG A 121 13.09 6.82 5.65
CA ARG A 121 13.20 5.88 4.53
C ARG A 121 12.69 4.51 4.96
N GLY A 122 12.16 3.74 4.01
CA GLY A 122 11.73 2.36 4.26
C GLY A 122 10.65 2.23 5.34
N VAL A 123 9.89 3.30 5.59
CA VAL A 123 8.85 3.28 6.62
C VAL A 123 7.65 2.51 6.07
N HIS A 124 7.39 1.35 6.66
CA HIS A 124 6.17 0.60 6.38
C HIS A 124 5.05 1.12 7.29
N LEU A 125 3.98 1.63 6.68
CA LEU A 125 2.82 2.18 7.38
C LEU A 125 1.66 1.21 7.28
N VAL A 126 1.04 0.88 8.41
CA VAL A 126 -0.09 -0.04 8.48
C VAL A 126 -1.18 0.57 9.33
N SER A 127 -2.42 0.56 8.81
CA SER A 127 -3.61 0.88 9.59
C SER A 127 -4.63 -0.24 9.45
N ARG A 128 -4.79 -1.03 10.51
CA ARG A 128 -5.81 -2.09 10.58
C ARG A 128 -7.23 -1.52 10.57
N GLU A 129 -7.42 -0.36 11.22
CA GLU A 129 -8.69 0.38 11.21
C GLU A 129 -9.12 0.72 9.78
N LEU A 130 -8.19 1.27 8.97
CA LEU A 130 -8.47 1.59 7.57
C LEU A 130 -8.45 0.36 6.66
N ARG A 131 -7.82 -0.74 7.09
CA ARG A 131 -7.45 -1.89 6.24
C ARG A 131 -6.56 -1.50 5.06
N LEU A 132 -5.58 -0.63 5.34
CA LEU A 132 -4.68 -0.07 4.35
C LEU A 132 -3.23 -0.21 4.84
N THR A 133 -2.32 -0.52 3.92
CA THR A 133 -0.88 -0.57 4.16
C THR A 133 -0.10 0.07 3.00
N GLY A 134 1.10 0.58 3.25
CA GLY A 134 1.99 1.03 2.19
C GLY A 134 3.31 1.56 2.71
N ALA A 135 4.27 1.72 1.81
CA ALA A 135 5.58 2.29 2.11
C ALA A 135 5.85 3.45 1.13
N PRO A 136 5.78 4.71 1.57
CA PRO A 136 6.23 5.84 0.75
C PRO A 136 7.75 5.75 0.51
N ASP A 137 8.21 6.27 -0.63
CA ASP A 137 9.65 6.30 -0.94
C ASP A 137 10.43 7.08 0.12
N PHE A 138 9.94 8.28 0.47
CA PHE A 138 10.47 9.08 1.57
C PHE A 138 9.36 9.78 2.35
N ILE A 139 9.64 10.06 3.62
CA ILE A 139 8.85 11.02 4.40
C ILE A 139 9.81 12.11 4.88
N LEU A 140 9.55 13.34 4.47
CA LEU A 140 10.28 14.50 4.95
C LEU A 140 9.65 14.98 6.26
N VAL A 141 10.49 15.17 7.27
CA VAL A 141 10.11 15.81 8.53
C VAL A 141 10.76 17.19 8.55
N THR A 142 9.95 18.25 8.48
CA THR A 142 10.46 19.62 8.49
C THR A 142 10.92 20.03 9.90
N LYS A 143 11.72 21.10 10.00
CA LYS A 143 12.10 21.69 11.30
C LYS A 143 10.90 22.10 12.16
N LEU A 144 9.72 22.31 11.57
CA LEU A 144 8.48 22.63 12.28
C LEU A 144 7.63 21.39 12.60
N GLY A 145 8.14 20.18 12.33
CA GLY A 145 7.44 18.93 12.60
C GLY A 145 6.38 18.55 11.56
N GLU A 146 6.30 19.26 10.42
CA GLU A 146 5.42 18.87 9.32
C GLU A 146 5.94 17.59 8.65
N LEU A 147 5.04 16.64 8.40
CA LEU A 147 5.33 15.41 7.67
C LEU A 147 4.87 15.53 6.22
N ILE A 148 5.76 15.24 5.27
CA ILE A 148 5.48 15.34 3.83
C ILE A 148 5.85 14.01 3.16
N PRO A 149 4.87 13.19 2.68
CA PRO A 149 5.17 12.02 1.88
C PRO A 149 5.73 12.43 0.51
N VAL A 150 6.75 11.71 0.06
CA VAL A 150 7.39 11.90 -1.25
C VAL A 150 7.31 10.61 -2.03
N GLU A 151 6.90 10.73 -3.29
CA GLU A 151 6.84 9.64 -4.26
C GLU A 151 7.74 9.97 -5.46
N VAL A 152 8.63 9.07 -5.83
CA VAL A 152 9.51 9.22 -6.99
C VAL A 152 9.02 8.34 -8.13
N LYS A 153 8.79 8.94 -9.30
CA LYS A 153 8.26 8.27 -10.49
C LYS A 153 9.22 8.40 -11.66
N TRP A 154 9.61 7.26 -12.22
CA TRP A 154 10.28 7.17 -13.50
C TRP A 154 9.28 7.33 -14.66
N ALA A 155 8.64 8.49 -14.74
CA ALA A 155 7.60 8.79 -15.71
C ALA A 155 7.53 10.28 -15.99
N GLU A 156 6.81 10.64 -17.06
CA GLU A 156 6.42 12.02 -17.33
C GLU A 156 5.14 12.40 -16.56
N PRO A 157 4.97 13.70 -16.21
CA PRO A 157 3.71 14.22 -15.68
C PRO A 157 2.57 14.11 -16.71
N ALA A 158 1.34 14.36 -16.28
CA ALA A 158 0.22 14.47 -17.22
C ALA A 158 0.39 15.69 -18.14
N PRO A 159 -0.29 15.71 -19.32
CA PRO A 159 -0.24 16.85 -20.24
C PRO A 159 -0.50 18.17 -19.52
N ARG A 160 0.19 19.23 -19.96
CA ARG A 160 0.20 20.56 -19.32
C ARG A 160 0.87 20.58 -17.93
N GLY A 161 1.75 19.62 -17.63
CA GLY A 161 2.53 19.61 -16.39
C GLY A 161 1.67 19.41 -15.14
N ARG A 162 0.61 18.60 -15.23
CA ARG A 162 -0.24 18.28 -14.07
C ARG A 162 0.20 16.96 -13.43
N VAL A 163 -0.09 16.81 -12.15
CA VAL A 163 0.10 15.53 -11.46
C VAL A 163 -1.00 14.55 -11.91
N LYS A 164 -0.64 13.29 -12.17
CA LYS A 164 -1.61 12.25 -12.54
C LYS A 164 -2.52 11.93 -11.36
N ARG A 165 -3.81 11.67 -11.62
CA ARG A 165 -4.84 11.48 -10.59
C ARG A 165 -4.51 10.32 -9.64
N ASP A 166 -4.03 9.21 -10.18
CA ASP A 166 -3.61 8.03 -9.43
C ASP A 166 -2.41 8.33 -8.50
N HIS A 167 -1.51 9.24 -8.89
CA HIS A 167 -0.43 9.69 -8.02
C HIS A 167 -0.93 10.60 -6.88
N VAL A 168 -1.95 11.44 -7.12
CA VAL A 168 -2.61 12.21 -6.06
C VAL A 168 -3.27 11.28 -5.05
N VAL A 169 -3.99 10.26 -5.53
CA VAL A 169 -4.60 9.22 -4.67
C VAL A 169 -3.54 8.51 -3.83
N GLN A 170 -2.41 8.15 -4.44
CA GLN A 170 -1.29 7.51 -3.74
C GLN A 170 -0.76 8.40 -2.59
N LEU A 171 -0.52 9.69 -2.84
CA LEU A 171 -0.07 10.62 -1.79
C LEU A 171 -1.12 10.85 -0.69
N ALA A 172 -2.39 10.99 -1.05
CA ALA A 172 -3.48 11.16 -0.09
C ALA A 172 -3.67 9.91 0.78
N ALA A 173 -3.48 8.72 0.21
CA ALA A 173 -3.49 7.45 0.95
C ALA A 173 -2.33 7.35 1.95
N TYR A 174 -1.11 7.75 1.55
CA TYR A 174 0.01 7.84 2.49
C TYR A 174 -0.26 8.86 3.59
N ALA A 175 -0.80 10.03 3.26
CA ALA A 175 -1.17 11.03 4.26
C ALA A 175 -2.12 10.47 5.33
N LEU A 176 -3.16 9.73 4.92
CA LEU A 176 -4.07 9.05 5.86
C LEU A 176 -3.33 8.03 6.75
N LEU A 177 -2.45 7.20 6.17
CA LEU A 177 -1.67 6.23 6.95
C LEU A 177 -0.74 6.89 7.96
N MET A 178 -0.07 7.96 7.55
CA MET A 178 0.84 8.73 8.40
C MET A 178 0.09 9.37 9.58
N GLU A 179 -1.10 9.95 9.32
CA GLU A 179 -1.96 10.52 10.37
C GLU A 179 -2.42 9.49 11.40
N ARG A 180 -2.66 8.24 10.97
CA ARG A 180 -3.01 7.13 11.89
C ARG A 180 -1.82 6.58 12.64
N THR A 181 -0.64 6.60 12.04
CA THR A 181 0.60 6.10 12.65
C THR A 181 1.15 7.07 13.70
N TRP A 182 0.99 8.38 13.46
CA TRP A 182 1.46 9.43 14.37
C TRP A 182 0.32 10.37 14.80
N PRO A 183 -0.64 9.88 15.60
CA PRO A 183 -1.79 10.68 16.04
C PRO A 183 -1.40 11.86 16.93
N GLY A 184 -0.18 11.86 17.49
CA GLY A 184 0.39 12.95 18.29
C GLY A 184 0.92 14.13 17.47
N SER A 185 1.04 14.03 16.14
CA SER A 185 1.38 15.19 15.32
C SER A 185 0.17 16.12 15.28
N ARG A 186 0.24 17.28 15.95
CA ARG A 186 -0.78 18.36 15.90
C ARG A 186 -1.16 18.84 14.49
N PHE A 187 -0.55 18.29 13.44
CA PHE A 187 -0.68 18.72 12.07
C PHE A 187 -1.10 17.55 11.21
N SER A 188 -2.30 17.64 10.65
CA SER A 188 -2.70 16.84 9.50
C SER A 188 -1.65 16.96 8.39
N VAL A 189 -1.42 15.89 7.64
CA VAL A 189 -0.53 15.93 6.47
C VAL A 189 -1.19 16.79 5.40
N LYS A 190 -0.67 18.00 5.18
CA LYS A 190 -1.31 19.04 4.34
C LYS A 190 -0.93 18.95 2.86
N ARG A 191 0.19 18.31 2.57
CA ARG A 191 0.76 18.23 1.22
C ARG A 191 1.65 17.01 1.07
N GLY A 192 1.77 16.55 -0.17
CA GLY A 192 2.76 15.57 -0.59
C GLY A 192 3.59 16.10 -1.76
N VAL A 193 4.62 15.38 -2.13
CA VAL A 193 5.47 15.73 -3.28
C VAL A 193 5.57 14.54 -4.22
N VAL A 194 5.35 14.77 -5.51
CA VAL A 194 5.69 13.81 -6.57
C VAL A 194 6.89 14.32 -7.34
N LEU A 195 7.91 13.48 -7.48
CA LEU A 195 9.10 13.75 -8.28
C LEU A 195 9.05 12.91 -9.55
N TYR A 196 8.84 13.58 -10.69
CA TYR A 196 8.92 12.95 -12.01
C TYR A 196 10.33 13.08 -12.55
N LEU A 197 10.92 11.96 -12.93
CA LEU A 197 12.31 11.92 -13.41
C LEU A 197 12.44 12.12 -14.93
N LYS A 198 11.33 12.02 -15.67
CA LYS A 198 11.29 12.23 -17.13
C LYS A 198 10.43 13.43 -17.53
N PRO A 199 10.80 14.17 -18.60
CA PRO A 199 12.04 14.04 -19.38
C PRO A 199 13.27 14.56 -18.64
N SER A 200 13.08 15.36 -17.60
CA SER A 200 14.09 15.78 -16.64
C SER A 200 13.49 15.84 -15.23
N PRO A 201 14.30 15.73 -14.16
CA PRO A 201 13.80 15.74 -12.79
C PRO A 201 12.99 17.01 -12.46
N LYS A 202 11.72 16.83 -12.11
CA LYS A 202 10.81 17.91 -11.72
C LYS A 202 9.89 17.45 -10.58
N PHE A 203 9.89 18.22 -9.49
CA PHE A 203 8.98 17.99 -8.38
C PHE A 203 7.70 18.82 -8.52
N PHE A 204 6.61 18.26 -8.01
CA PHE A 204 5.31 18.90 -7.91
C PHE A 204 4.82 18.75 -6.48
N GLU A 205 4.49 19.89 -5.86
CA GLU A 205 3.80 19.90 -4.59
C GLU A 205 2.31 19.70 -4.82
N VAL A 206 1.73 18.75 -4.08
CA VAL A 206 0.32 18.39 -4.17
C VAL A 206 -0.33 18.78 -2.85
N PRO A 207 -1.22 19.78 -2.81
CA PRO A 207 -2.04 20.02 -1.62
C PRO A 207 -2.93 18.79 -1.39
N LEU A 208 -3.05 18.37 -0.14
CA LEU A 208 -3.86 17.21 0.26
C LEU A 208 -4.98 17.70 1.17
N THR A 209 -6.12 18.03 0.56
CA THR A 209 -7.25 18.60 1.29
C THR A 209 -8.04 17.51 2.05
N ALA A 210 -8.99 17.93 2.87
CA ALA A 210 -9.90 17.00 3.54
C ALA A 210 -10.77 16.23 2.51
N GLU A 211 -11.14 16.87 1.41
CA GLU A 211 -11.90 16.29 0.30
C GLU A 211 -11.10 15.20 -0.42
N ASP A 212 -9.81 15.43 -0.68
CA ASP A 212 -8.93 14.42 -1.28
C ASP A 212 -8.86 13.16 -0.40
N LYS A 213 -8.65 13.35 0.91
CA LYS A 213 -8.60 12.26 1.89
C LYS A 213 -9.93 11.53 1.99
N LYS A 214 -11.05 12.25 2.00
CA LYS A 214 -12.39 11.67 1.99
C LYS A 214 -12.62 10.84 0.71
N ALA A 215 -12.23 11.36 -0.45
CA ALA A 215 -12.34 10.63 -1.71
C ALA A 215 -11.52 9.34 -1.70
N VAL A 216 -10.34 9.33 -1.08
CA VAL A 216 -9.54 8.11 -0.87
C VAL A 216 -10.23 7.12 0.09
N LEU A 217 -10.81 7.60 1.18
CA LEU A 217 -11.55 6.72 2.11
C LEU A 217 -12.78 6.08 1.45
N ASP A 218 -13.51 6.82 0.64
CA ASP A 218 -14.66 6.30 -0.10
C ASP A 218 -14.22 5.32 -1.20
N MET A 219 -13.10 5.61 -1.87
CA MET A 219 -12.47 4.70 -2.82
C MET A 219 -12.02 3.40 -2.15
N LEU A 220 -11.42 3.48 -0.96
CA LEU A 220 -10.97 2.34 -0.18
C LEU A 220 -12.13 1.43 0.23
N LYS A 221 -13.24 2.01 0.72
CA LYS A 221 -14.47 1.24 1.00
C LYS A 221 -14.95 0.49 -0.24
N ARG A 222 -15.01 1.19 -1.39
CA ARG A 222 -15.44 0.58 -2.65
C ARG A 222 -14.50 -0.51 -3.13
N ALA A 223 -13.19 -0.29 -3.05
CA ALA A 223 -12.18 -1.29 -3.41
C ALA A 223 -12.31 -2.55 -2.54
N LEU A 224 -12.51 -2.39 -1.24
CA LEU A 224 -12.79 -3.50 -0.33
C LEU A 224 -14.07 -4.24 -0.69
N ASP A 225 -15.12 -3.55 -1.13
CA ASP A 225 -16.35 -4.21 -1.60
C ASP A 225 -16.14 -4.99 -2.88
N VAL A 226 -15.33 -4.49 -3.81
CA VAL A 226 -14.94 -5.23 -5.03
C VAL A 226 -14.15 -6.47 -4.67
N VAL A 227 -13.14 -6.35 -3.81
CA VAL A 227 -12.32 -7.48 -3.36
C VAL A 227 -13.14 -8.53 -2.60
N ARG A 228 -14.12 -8.11 -1.80
CA ARG A 228 -15.02 -9.02 -1.09
C ARG A 228 -16.12 -9.62 -1.98
N GLY A 229 -16.23 -9.19 -3.23
CA GLY A 229 -17.30 -9.62 -4.14
C GLY A 229 -18.68 -9.08 -3.77
N ARG A 230 -18.73 -7.96 -3.02
CA ARG A 230 -19.96 -7.22 -2.71
C ARG A 230 -20.31 -6.18 -3.78
N ALA A 231 -19.38 -5.91 -4.69
CA ALA A 231 -19.60 -5.04 -5.84
C ALA A 231 -18.78 -5.53 -7.05
N GLU A 232 -19.34 -5.39 -8.25
CA GLU A 232 -18.60 -5.57 -9.51
C GLU A 232 -17.70 -4.34 -9.78
N PRO A 233 -16.51 -4.54 -10.37
CA PRO A 233 -15.65 -3.43 -10.77
C PRO A 233 -16.29 -2.66 -11.93
N ARG A 234 -16.21 -1.33 -11.87
CA ARG A 234 -16.65 -0.47 -12.98
C ARG A 234 -15.72 -0.63 -14.18
N LYS A 235 -16.33 -0.78 -15.37
CA LYS A 235 -15.59 -0.79 -16.63
C LYS A 235 -14.96 0.58 -16.88
N ARG A 236 -13.72 0.57 -17.36
CA ARG A 236 -13.03 1.77 -17.82
C ARG A 236 -13.31 1.97 -19.31
N ALA A 237 -13.52 3.22 -19.72
CA ALA A 237 -13.80 3.55 -21.12
C ALA A 237 -12.62 3.29 -22.07
N ARG A 238 -11.37 3.45 -21.61
CA ARG A 238 -10.16 3.27 -22.43
C ARG A 238 -9.25 2.23 -21.79
N CYS A 239 -8.73 1.29 -22.57
CA CYS A 239 -7.85 0.23 -22.09
C CYS A 239 -6.43 0.27 -22.69
N THR A 240 -6.11 1.29 -23.49
CA THR A 240 -4.82 1.47 -24.15
C THR A 240 -3.68 1.52 -23.12
N GLY A 241 -2.66 0.68 -23.31
CA GLY A 241 -1.47 0.61 -22.44
C GLY A 241 -1.71 -0.05 -21.07
N CYS A 242 -2.79 -0.80 -20.89
CA CYS A 242 -3.03 -1.56 -19.66
C CYS A 242 -2.33 -2.93 -19.71
N ASN A 243 -1.43 -3.19 -18.76
CA ASN A 243 -0.69 -4.46 -18.64
C ASN A 243 -1.59 -5.68 -18.40
N TYR A 244 -2.82 -5.45 -17.94
CA TYR A 244 -3.80 -6.50 -17.64
C TYR A 244 -4.73 -6.81 -18.82
N HIS A 245 -4.57 -6.14 -19.97
CA HIS A 245 -5.50 -6.21 -21.10
C HIS A 245 -5.77 -7.66 -21.56
N ALA A 246 -4.72 -8.48 -21.69
CA ALA A 246 -4.82 -9.86 -22.16
C ALA A 246 -5.71 -10.74 -21.27
N HIS A 247 -5.75 -10.46 -19.96
CA HIS A 247 -6.45 -11.26 -18.96
C HIS A 247 -7.74 -10.61 -18.45
N CYS A 248 -8.08 -9.41 -18.92
CA CYS A 248 -9.18 -8.62 -18.36
C CYS A 248 -10.53 -8.95 -19.03
N PRO A 249 -11.53 -9.46 -18.28
CA PRO A 249 -12.89 -9.66 -18.79
C PRO A 249 -13.70 -8.35 -18.84
N PHE A 250 -13.21 -7.29 -18.19
CA PHE A 250 -13.83 -5.96 -18.17
C PHE A 250 -13.24 -5.00 -19.21
N ARG A 251 -12.47 -5.51 -20.19
CA ARG A 251 -11.86 -4.68 -21.23
C ARG A 251 -12.92 -4.06 -22.13
N SER A 252 -12.70 -2.81 -22.49
CA SER A 252 -13.45 -2.12 -23.52
C SER A 252 -12.68 -2.24 -24.83
N TYR A 253 -13.30 -2.85 -25.84
CA TYR A 253 -12.83 -2.75 -27.22
C TYR A 253 -13.24 -1.38 -27.73
N GLN A 254 -12.30 -0.44 -27.76
CA GLN A 254 -12.46 0.78 -28.54
C GLN A 254 -11.83 0.55 -29.90
#